data_AF-A0A2D2CYH9-F1
#
_entry.id   AF-A0A2D2CYH9-F1
#
_cell.length_a   1.000
_cell.length_b   1.000
_cell.length_c   1.000
_cell.angle_alpha   90.00
_cell.angle_beta   90.00
_cell.angle_gamma   90.00
#
_symmetry.space_group_name_H-M   'P 1'
#
loop_
_entity.id
_entity.type
_entity.pdbx_description
1 polymer ?
#
loop_
_entity_poly.entity_id
_entity_poly.type
_entity_poly.pdbx_seq_one_letter_code
_entity_poly.pdbx_strand_id
1 'polypeptide(L)'
;MAALLTVDGAALRGFVERIERLAEEKGAIGDDIKDVFGEAKAHGFDPKIIRKIIALRRKDKTEREREDALLALYVEAIGDFFDTPLGGAAERGDE
;
A
#
# COMPACT_ATOMS: atom_id res chain seq x y z
N MET A 1 1.27 49.35 -8.14
CA MET A 1 0.85 48.72 -9.41
C MET A 1 1.02 47.21 -9.27
N ALA A 2 -0.07 46.48 -9.08
CA ALA A 2 -0.02 45.02 -9.08
C ALA A 2 0.44 44.53 -10.46
N ALA A 3 1.51 43.74 -10.50
CA ALA A 3 1.93 43.09 -11.73
C ALA A 3 0.76 42.25 -12.26
N LEU A 4 0.25 42.58 -13.44
CA LEU A 4 -0.69 41.71 -14.14
C LEU A 4 0.07 40.42 -14.45
N LEU A 5 -0.21 39.36 -13.69
CA LEU A 5 0.25 38.01 -14.00
C LEU A 5 -0.50 37.57 -15.25
N THR A 6 0.11 37.77 -16.42
CA THR A 6 -0.40 37.24 -17.67
C THR A 6 -0.14 35.74 -17.70
N VAL A 7 -1.19 34.95 -17.88
CA VAL A 7 -1.10 33.49 -17.99
C VAL A 7 -0.91 33.12 -19.45
N ASP A 8 0.10 32.31 -19.76
CA ASP A 8 0.26 31.69 -21.08
C ASP A 8 -0.83 30.63 -21.29
N GLY A 9 -1.89 31.01 -22.02
CA GLY A 9 -3.03 30.13 -22.27
C GLY A 9 -2.70 28.91 -23.13
N ALA A 10 -1.65 28.93 -23.95
CA ALA A 10 -1.24 27.77 -24.73
C ALA A 10 -0.55 26.73 -23.84
N ALA A 11 0.35 27.18 -22.96
CA ALA A 11 0.96 26.33 -21.94
C ALA A 11 -0.09 25.72 -21.01
N LEU A 12 -1.05 26.54 -20.54
CA LEU A 12 -2.13 26.07 -19.66
C LEU A 12 -2.99 24.98 -20.34
N ARG A 13 -3.42 25.19 -21.59
CA ARG A 13 -4.18 24.17 -22.35
C ARG A 13 -3.42 22.85 -22.48
N GLY A 14 -2.12 22.91 -22.78
CA GLY A 14 -1.29 21.71 -22.88
C GLY A 14 -1.17 20.94 -21.56
N PHE A 15 -1.15 21.62 -20.41
CA PHE A 15 -1.22 20.93 -19.11
C PHE A 15 -2.59 20.30 -18.86
N VAL A 16 -3.67 21.02 -19.15
CA VAL A 16 -5.05 20.52 -18.95
C VAL A 16 -5.30 19.27 -19.76
N GLU A 17 -5.04 19.29 -21.07
CA GLU A 17 -5.27 18.15 -21.97
C GLU A 17 -4.47 16.92 -21.54
N ARG A 18 -3.21 17.10 -21.11
CA ARG A 18 -2.39 16.00 -20.58
C ARG A 18 -2.97 15.43 -19.29
N ILE A 19 -3.46 16.27 -18.38
CA ILE A 19 -4.06 15.83 -17.12
C ILE A 19 -5.37 15.09 -17.38
N GLU A 20 -6.21 15.58 -18.29
CA GLU A 20 -7.47 14.93 -18.66
C GLU A 20 -7.23 13.54 -19.24
N ARG A 21 -6.27 13.41 -20.17
CA ARG A 21 -5.88 12.10 -20.69
C ARG A 21 -5.37 11.16 -19.59
N LEU A 22 -4.48 11.65 -18.72
CA LEU A 22 -3.98 10.85 -17.59
C LEU A 22 -5.10 10.46 -16.61
N ALA A 23 -6.11 11.30 -16.43
CA ALA A 23 -7.25 11.02 -15.58
C ALA A 23 -8.15 9.93 -16.18
N GLU A 24 -8.36 9.95 -17.50
CA GLU A 24 -9.05 8.89 -18.24
C GLU A 24 -8.30 7.56 -18.16
N GLU A 25 -6.99 7.56 -18.44
CA GLU A 25 -6.12 6.37 -18.32
C GLU A 25 -6.17 5.80 -16.90
N LYS A 26 -6.09 6.65 -15.87
CA LYS A 26 -6.23 6.25 -14.47
C LYS A 26 -7.60 5.63 -14.17
N GLY A 27 -8.66 6.16 -14.79
CA GLY A 27 -10.01 5.61 -14.71
C GLY A 27 -10.07 4.19 -15.25
N ALA A 28 -9.61 3.99 -16.48
CA ALA A 28 -9.57 2.68 -17.13
C ALA A 28 -8.78 1.64 -16.31
N ILE A 29 -7.58 2.01 -15.85
CA ILE A 29 -6.77 1.14 -14.97
C ILE A 29 -7.51 0.81 -13.67
N GLY A 30 -8.24 1.79 -13.12
CA GLY A 30 -9.06 1.59 -11.92
C GLY A 30 -10.18 0.58 -12.12
N ASP A 31 -10.77 0.55 -13.31
CA ASP A 31 -11.82 -0.41 -13.67
C ASP A 31 -11.24 -1.81 -13.90
N ASP A 32 -10.11 -1.93 -14.61
CA ASP A 32 -9.39 -3.20 -14.77
C ASP A 32 -9.03 -3.82 -13.40
N ILE A 33 -8.57 -3.01 -12.43
CA ILE A 33 -8.27 -3.48 -11.07
C ILE A 33 -9.53 -4.02 -10.39
N LYS A 34 -10.70 -3.37 -10.58
CA LYS A 34 -11.96 -3.86 -10.00
C LYS A 34 -12.35 -5.20 -10.61
N ASP A 35 -12.20 -5.37 -11.91
CA ASP A 35 -12.51 -6.61 -12.61
C ASP A 35 -11.64 -7.77 -12.11
N VAL A 36 -10.34 -7.54 -11.92
CA VAL A 36 -9.43 -8.53 -11.32
C VAL A 36 -9.85 -8.90 -9.89
N PHE A 37 -10.29 -7.94 -9.07
CA PHE A 37 -10.85 -8.25 -7.76
C PHE A 37 -12.17 -9.04 -7.85
N GLY A 38 -12.98 -8.78 -8.87
CA GLY A 38 -14.20 -9.52 -9.18
C GLY A 38 -13.92 -10.96 -9.55
N GLU A 39 -12.96 -11.21 -10.44
CA GLU A 39 -12.48 -12.53 -10.81
C GLU A 39 -11.94 -13.29 -9.59
N ALA A 40 -11.05 -12.67 -8.81
CA ALA A 40 -10.50 -13.27 -7.61
C ALA A 40 -11.61 -13.70 -6.63
N LYS A 41 -12.65 -12.87 -6.47
CA LYS A 41 -13.81 -13.21 -5.65
C LYS A 41 -14.60 -14.39 -6.23
N ALA A 42 -14.81 -14.44 -7.54
CA ALA A 42 -15.48 -15.56 -8.22
C ALA A 42 -14.69 -16.88 -8.06
N HIS A 43 -13.36 -16.80 -7.97
CA HIS A 43 -12.47 -17.92 -7.67
C HIS A 43 -12.37 -18.29 -6.18
N GLY A 44 -13.14 -17.62 -5.30
CA GLY A 44 -13.22 -17.94 -3.87
C GLY A 44 -12.18 -17.25 -2.98
N PHE A 45 -11.40 -16.31 -3.50
CA PHE A 45 -10.49 -15.50 -2.69
C PHE A 45 -11.23 -14.33 -2.01
N ASP A 46 -10.74 -13.90 -0.83
CA ASP A 46 -11.23 -12.69 -0.18
C ASP A 46 -10.49 -11.43 -0.69
N PRO A 47 -11.18 -10.50 -1.41
CA PRO A 47 -10.56 -9.27 -1.89
C PRO A 47 -9.98 -8.39 -0.78
N LYS A 48 -10.47 -8.46 0.46
CA LYS A 48 -9.91 -7.71 1.59
C LYS A 48 -8.53 -8.22 1.96
N ILE A 49 -8.33 -9.53 1.96
CA ILE A 49 -7.03 -10.15 2.26
C ILE A 49 -6.04 -9.84 1.13
N ILE A 50 -6.46 -9.92 -0.14
CA ILE A 50 -5.61 -9.54 -1.27
C ILE A 50 -5.15 -8.08 -1.16
N ARG A 51 -6.03 -7.14 -0.79
CA ARG A 51 -5.64 -5.73 -0.56
C ARG A 51 -4.59 -5.58 0.55
N LYS A 52 -4.73 -6.34 1.65
CA LYS A 52 -3.71 -6.35 2.73
C LYS A 52 -2.36 -6.84 2.21
N ILE A 53 -2.34 -7.92 1.42
CA ILE A 53 -1.11 -8.45 0.82
C ILE A 53 -0.47 -7.40 -0.10
N ILE A 54 -1.24 -6.74 -0.97
CA ILE A 54 -0.73 -5.67 -1.84
C ILE A 54 -0.12 -4.53 -1.01
N ALA A 55 -0.80 -4.09 0.06
CA ALA A 55 -0.28 -3.04 0.94
C ALA A 55 1.04 -3.45 1.61
N LEU A 56 1.12 -4.67 2.16
CA LEU A 56 2.35 -5.22 2.75
C LEU A 56 3.50 -5.34 1.73
N ARG A 57 3.17 -5.61 0.47
CA ARG A 57 4.16 -5.67 -0.64
C ARG A 57 4.64 -4.29 -1.09
N ARG A 58 3.83 -3.25 -0.90
CA ARG A 58 4.19 -1.86 -1.25
C ARG A 58 5.05 -1.19 -0.19
N LYS A 59 5.02 -1.65 1.07
CA LYS A 59 5.93 -1.16 2.11
C LYS A 59 7.38 -1.39 1.69
N ASP A 60 8.21 -0.37 1.86
CA ASP A 60 9.64 -0.44 1.55
C ASP A 60 10.31 -1.52 2.43
N LYS A 61 11.29 -2.24 1.87
CA LYS A 61 11.98 -3.31 2.62
C LYS A 61 12.60 -2.77 3.91
N THR A 62 13.18 -1.57 3.86
CA THR A 62 13.81 -0.90 5.00
C THR A 62 12.78 -0.47 6.05
N GLU A 63 11.62 0.01 5.60
CA GLU A 63 10.52 0.39 6.47
C GLU A 63 9.96 -0.83 7.21
N ARG A 64 9.79 -1.97 6.51
CA ARG A 64 9.39 -3.24 7.13
C ARG A 64 10.39 -3.72 8.18
N GLU A 65 11.68 -3.76 7.83
CA GLU A 65 12.74 -4.20 8.75
C GLU A 65 12.80 -3.31 10.00
N ARG A 66 12.57 -1.99 9.85
CA ARG A 66 12.51 -1.05 10.98
C ARG A 66 11.28 -1.27 11.85
N GLU A 67 10.10 -1.44 11.24
CA GLU A 67 8.86 -1.73 11.97
C GLU A 67 8.96 -3.06 12.74
N ASP A 68 9.50 -4.11 12.11
CA ASP A 68 9.68 -5.42 12.73
C ASP A 68 10.64 -5.35 13.92
N ALA A 69 11.75 -4.59 13.81
CA ALA A 69 12.69 -4.39 14.92
C ALA A 69 12.06 -3.62 16.09
N LEU A 70 11.23 -2.60 15.81
CA LEU A 70 10.50 -1.86 16.84
C LEU A 70 9.41 -2.70 17.51
N LEU A 71 8.70 -3.52 16.72
CA LEU A 71 7.68 -4.43 17.24
C LEU A 71 8.32 -5.46 18.18
N ALA A 72 9.46 -6.05 17.79
CA ALA A 72 10.19 -6.98 18.63
C ALA A 72 10.58 -6.36 19.98
N LEU A 73 11.12 -5.13 19.97
CA LEU A 73 11.46 -4.39 21.18
C LEU A 73 10.25 -4.15 22.09
N TYR A 74 9.10 -3.79 21.51
CA TYR A 74 7.89 -3.51 22.29
C TYR A 74 7.26 -4.78 22.85
N VAL A 75 7.26 -5.88 22.09
CA VAL A 75 6.79 -7.19 22.58
C VAL A 75 7.67 -7.70 23.71
N GLU A 76 9.00 -7.54 23.60
CA GLU A 76 9.94 -7.85 24.67
C GLU A 76 9.66 -7.02 25.93
N ALA A 77 9.39 -5.71 25.76
CA ALA A 77 9.12 -4.81 26.88
C ALA A 77 7.81 -5.11 27.62
N ILE A 78 6.79 -5.66 26.95
CA ILE A 78 5.48 -5.99 27.56
C ILE A 78 5.38 -7.45 28.02
N GLY A 79 6.36 -8.30 27.69
CA GLY A 79 6.41 -9.70 28.13
C GLY A 79 5.49 -10.66 27.36
N ASP A 80 4.89 -10.23 26.25
CA ASP A 80 3.86 -10.98 25.50
C ASP A 80 4.45 -11.97 24.47
N PHE A 81 5.63 -12.55 24.74
CA PHE A 81 6.32 -13.46 23.80
C PHE A 81 5.52 -14.74 23.48
N PHE A 82 4.61 -15.14 24.38
CA PHE A 82 3.98 -16.47 24.39
C PHE A 82 2.98 -16.73 23.25
N ASP A 83 2.30 -15.71 22.70
CA ASP A 83 1.23 -15.92 21.71
C ASP A 83 1.65 -15.72 20.26
N THR A 84 2.96 -15.55 19.98
CA THR A 84 3.46 -15.33 18.62
C THR A 84 3.89 -16.65 17.94
N PRO A 85 3.75 -16.79 16.61
CA PRO A 85 4.28 -17.94 15.87
C PRO A 85 5.80 -18.16 16.02
N LEU A 86 6.54 -17.11 16.41
CA LEU A 86 7.97 -17.16 16.73
C LEU A 86 8.22 -17.61 18.20
N GLY A 87 7.29 -17.34 19.12
CA GLY A 87 7.38 -17.69 20.53
C GLY A 87 7.33 -19.19 20.81
N GLY A 88 6.46 -19.91 20.09
CA GLY A 88 6.37 -21.37 20.18
C GLY A 88 7.60 -22.13 19.67
N ALA A 89 8.59 -21.44 19.07
CA ALA A 89 9.88 -22.05 18.72
C ALA A 89 10.87 -22.09 19.89
N ALA A 90 10.69 -21.25 20.92
CA ALA A 90 11.54 -21.23 22.11
C ALA A 90 11.16 -22.31 23.13
N GLU A 91 9.88 -22.72 23.22
CA GLU A 91 9.44 -23.79 24.14
C GLU A 91 9.99 -25.18 23.79
N ARG A 92 10.41 -25.42 22.54
CA ARG A 92 10.93 -26.73 22.11
C ARG A 92 12.42 -26.96 22.44
N GLY A 93 13.03 -26.04 23.19
CA GLY A 93 14.44 -26.10 23.59
C GLY A 93 14.72 -26.74 24.95
N ASP A 94 13.70 -26.98 25.77
CA ASP A 94 13.85 -27.36 27.18
C ASP A 94 13.22 -28.73 27.56
N GLU A 95 13.21 -29.70 26.62
CA GLU A 95 13.02 -31.14 26.95
C GLU A 95 14.31 -31.95 26.72
#